data_AF-A0A974V2W2-F1
#
_entry.id   AF-A0A974V2W2-F1
#
_cell.length_a   1.000
_cell.length_b   1.000
_cell.length_c   1.000
_cell.angle_alpha   90.00
_cell.angle_beta   90.00
_cell.angle_gamma   90.00
#
_symmetry.space_group_name_H-M   'P 1'
#
loop_
_entity.id
_entity.type
_entity.pdbx_description
1 polymer ?
#
loop_
_entity_poly.entity_id
_entity_poly.type
_entity_poly.pdbx_seq_one_letter_code
_entity_poly.pdbx_strand_id
1 'polypeptide(L)'
;MASNNELSPRVPDPEDLTTVTGHTGTQYPCPDLAAVDQHIALLRQRIEDTPSCRRDVVRELWADIDLLLDRRMWLELTTLSAAS
;
A
#
# COMPACT_ATOMS: atom_id res chain seq x y z
N MET A 1 3.08 41.02 16.09
CA MET A 1 3.55 40.22 14.94
C MET A 1 3.63 38.77 15.41
N ALA A 2 2.61 37.96 15.12
CA ALA A 2 2.68 36.52 15.31
C ALA A 2 2.50 35.90 13.92
N SER A 3 3.55 35.24 13.45
CA SER A 3 3.62 34.62 12.13
C SER A 3 2.59 33.50 12.05
N ASN A 4 1.66 33.63 11.10
CA ASN A 4 0.81 32.53 10.68
C ASN A 4 1.72 31.52 9.98
N ASN A 5 2.02 30.41 10.66
CA ASN A 5 2.63 29.25 10.04
C ASN A 5 1.53 28.58 9.21
N GLU A 6 1.31 29.11 8.00
CA GLU A 6 0.44 28.53 7.00
C GLU A 6 1.04 27.17 6.62
N LEU A 7 0.54 26.11 7.27
CA LEU A 7 0.66 24.73 6.81
C LEU A 7 -0.04 24.66 5.44
N SER A 8 0.68 25.07 4.40
CA SER A 8 0.28 24.87 3.02
C SER A 8 -0.01 23.37 2.89
N PRO A 9 -1.23 22.96 2.48
CA PRO A 9 -1.51 21.54 2.31
C PRO A 9 -0.51 21.03 1.27
N ARG A 10 0.42 20.16 1.70
CA ARG A 10 1.31 19.46 0.77
C ARG A 10 0.39 18.72 -0.17
N VAL A 11 0.28 19.21 -1.41
CA VAL A 11 -0.33 18.41 -2.47
C VAL A 11 0.54 17.15 -2.52
N PRO A 12 -0.01 15.96 -2.25
CA PRO A 12 0.78 14.73 -2.29
C PRO A 12 1.40 14.64 -3.68
N ASP A 13 2.68 14.35 -3.72
CA ASP A 13 3.38 14.17 -4.99
C ASP A 13 2.68 13.01 -5.74
N PRO A 14 2.54 13.02 -7.07
CA PRO A 14 2.06 11.85 -7.80
C PRO A 14 2.80 10.55 -7.43
N GLU A 15 4.06 10.66 -6.99
CA GLU A 15 4.84 9.55 -6.45
C GLU A 15 4.28 9.01 -5.10
N ASP A 16 3.80 9.90 -4.22
CA ASP A 16 3.13 9.56 -2.96
C ASP A 16 1.80 8.79 -3.21
N LEU A 17 1.15 9.03 -4.36
CA LEU A 17 -0.09 8.32 -4.73
C LEU A 17 0.15 6.91 -5.27
N THR A 18 1.39 6.53 -5.56
CA THR A 18 1.73 5.21 -6.10
C THR A 18 2.29 4.27 -5.04
N THR A 19 2.53 4.72 -3.81
CA THR A 19 3.14 3.88 -2.77
C THR A 19 2.15 3.58 -1.66
N VAL A 20 2.00 2.29 -1.32
CA VAL A 20 1.26 1.85 -0.13
C VAL A 20 2.26 1.67 1.01
N THR A 21 1.99 2.29 2.16
CA THR A 21 2.80 2.09 3.37
C THR A 21 2.12 1.06 4.26
N GLY A 22 2.79 -0.08 4.46
CA GLY A 22 2.36 -1.16 5.35
C GLY A 22 2.48 -0.82 6.83
N HIS A 23 1.95 -1.70 7.67
CA HIS A 23 1.83 -1.50 9.11
C HIS A 23 3.16 -1.35 9.84
N THR A 24 4.22 -1.95 9.31
CA THR A 24 5.59 -1.86 9.86
C THR A 24 6.42 -0.73 9.24
N GLY A 25 5.80 0.12 8.41
CA GLY A 25 6.49 1.13 7.61
C GLY A 25 7.13 0.58 6.33
N THR A 26 6.86 -0.69 5.99
CA THR A 26 7.29 -1.26 4.71
C THR A 26 6.61 -0.51 3.56
N GLN A 27 7.39 -0.09 2.57
CA GLN A 27 6.86 0.63 1.40
C GLN A 27 6.66 -0.34 0.23
N TYR A 28 5.47 -0.30 -0.35
CA TYR A 28 5.10 -1.08 -1.53
C TYR A 28 4.85 -0.13 -2.70
N PRO A 29 5.79 -0.03 -3.66
CA PRO A 29 5.56 0.68 -4.91
C PRO A 29 4.49 -0.04 -5.72
N CYS A 30 3.36 0.62 -5.92
CA CYS A 30 2.13 0.12 -6.55
C CYS A 30 1.60 1.10 -7.62
N PRO A 31 2.37 1.35 -8.70
CA PRO A 31 1.95 2.23 -9.79
C PRO A 31 0.78 1.65 -10.60
N ASP A 32 0.65 0.32 -10.65
CA ASP A 32 -0.37 -0.39 -11.42
C ASP A 32 -0.81 -1.70 -10.73
N LEU A 33 -1.78 -2.39 -11.35
CA LEU A 33 -2.33 -3.64 -10.82
C LEU A 33 -1.29 -4.77 -10.77
N ALA A 34 -0.37 -4.82 -11.74
CA ALA A 34 0.63 -5.88 -11.81
C ALA A 34 1.62 -5.78 -10.64
N ALA A 35 2.05 -4.56 -10.29
CA ALA A 35 2.89 -4.31 -9.13
C ALA A 35 2.19 -4.71 -7.82
N VAL A 36 0.88 -4.41 -7.67
CA VAL A 36 0.09 -4.82 -6.51
C VAL A 36 0.02 -6.34 -6.39
N ASP A 37 -0.35 -7.03 -7.48
CA ASP A 37 -0.46 -8.49 -7.50
C ASP A 37 0.89 -9.17 -7.19
N GLN A 38 2.00 -8.61 -7.67
CA GLN A 38 3.34 -9.08 -7.35
C GLN A 38 3.65 -8.99 -5.85
N HIS A 39 3.36 -7.85 -5.21
CA HIS A 39 3.59 -7.69 -3.77
C HIS A 39 2.73 -8.64 -2.94
N ILE A 40 1.46 -8.84 -3.32
CA ILE A 40 0.57 -9.81 -2.67
C ILE A 40 1.15 -11.23 -2.77
N ALA A 41 1.63 -11.63 -3.95
CA ALA A 41 2.24 -12.94 -4.15
C ALA A 41 3.49 -13.14 -3.27
N LEU A 42 4.35 -12.12 -3.19
CA LEU A 42 5.54 -12.15 -2.33
C LEU A 42 5.17 -12.24 -0.84
N LEU A 43 4.16 -11.50 -0.38
CA LEU A 43 3.70 -11.58 1.01
C LEU A 43 3.10 -12.94 1.35
N ARG A 44 2.34 -13.54 0.42
CA ARG A 44 1.82 -14.92 0.58
C ARG A 44 2.94 -15.94 0.72
N GLN A 45 3.96 -15.86 -0.14
CA GLN A 45 5.13 -16.71 -0.02
C GLN A 45 5.84 -16.52 1.33
N ARG A 46 6.02 -15.27 1.77
CA ARG A 46 6.61 -14.98 3.09
C ARG A 46 5.79 -15.55 4.25
N ILE A 47 4.46 -15.56 4.14
CA ILE A 47 3.58 -16.17 5.15
C ILE A 47 3.80 -17.69 5.20
N GLU A 48 3.85 -18.35 4.04
CA GLU A 48 4.11 -19.79 3.93
C GLU A 48 5.47 -20.18 4.50
N ASP A 49 6.50 -19.37 4.25
CA ASP A 49 7.86 -19.57 4.75
C ASP A 49 8.03 -19.17 6.23
N THR A 50 7.04 -18.50 6.84
CA THR A 50 7.16 -18.01 8.21
C THR A 50 6.89 -19.13 9.23
N PRO A 51 7.82 -19.39 10.17
CA PRO A 51 7.61 -20.37 11.22
C PRO A 51 6.35 -20.09 12.05
N SER A 52 5.61 -21.15 12.41
CA SER A 52 4.33 -21.08 13.13
C SER A 52 4.40 -20.41 14.51
N CYS A 53 5.60 -20.26 15.09
CA CYS A 53 5.82 -19.52 16.33
C CYS A 53 5.75 -17.99 16.15
N ARG A 54 5.88 -17.46 14.93
CA ARG A 54 5.86 -16.02 14.62
C ARG A 54 4.48 -15.55 14.13
N ARG A 55 3.46 -15.75 14.96
CA ARG A 55 2.06 -15.41 14.59
C ARG A 55 1.81 -13.92 14.45
N ASP A 56 2.57 -13.11 15.18
CA ASP A 56 2.62 -11.65 15.08
C ASP A 56 3.05 -11.23 13.67
N VAL A 57 4.17 -11.77 13.17
CA VAL A 57 4.67 -11.49 11.82
C VAL A 57 3.65 -11.91 10.76
N VAL A 58 3.07 -13.11 10.88
CA VAL A 58 2.04 -13.57 9.94
C VAL A 58 0.83 -12.63 9.93
N ARG A 59 0.42 -12.11 11.10
CA ARG A 59 -0.69 -11.16 11.19
C ARG A 59 -0.37 -9.83 10.52
N GLU A 60 0.84 -9.32 10.69
CA GLU A 60 1.30 -8.09 10.04
C GLU A 60 1.33 -8.27 8.51
N LEU A 61 1.83 -9.41 8.02
CA LEU A 61 1.85 -9.70 6.59
C LEU A 61 0.44 -9.78 6.00
N TRP A 62 -0.53 -10.36 6.73
CA TRP A 62 -1.93 -10.35 6.31
C TRP A 62 -2.53 -8.95 6.30
N ALA A 63 -2.24 -8.12 7.31
CA ALA A 63 -2.71 -6.74 7.33
C ALA A 63 -2.14 -5.92 6.16
N ASP A 64 -0.88 -6.14 5.80
CA ASP A 64 -0.28 -5.53 4.61
C ASP A 64 -0.94 -6.01 3.30
N ILE A 65 -1.35 -7.29 3.22
CA ILE A 65 -2.13 -7.80 2.07
C ILE A 65 -3.48 -7.10 1.96
N ASP A 66 -4.18 -6.87 3.06
CA ASP A 66 -5.48 -6.16 3.05
C ASP A 66 -5.32 -4.73 2.48
N LEU A 67 -4.27 -4.01 2.88
CA LEU A 67 -3.96 -2.68 2.32
C LEU A 67 -3.68 -2.72 0.80
N LEU A 68 -2.99 -3.75 0.33
CA LEU A 68 -2.72 -3.93 -1.10
C LEU A 68 -3.99 -4.29 -1.88
N LEU A 69 -4.92 -5.05 -1.30
CA LEU A 69 -6.22 -5.34 -1.92
C LEU A 69 -7.08 -4.08 -2.05
N ASP A 70 -7.09 -3.21 -1.04
CA ASP A 70 -7.74 -1.91 -1.12
C ASP A 70 -7.15 -1.05 -2.25
N ARG A 71 -5.81 -1.04 -2.38
CA ARG A 71 -5.13 -0.35 -3.48
C ARG A 71 -5.49 -0.92 -4.85
N ARG A 72 -5.59 -2.25 -4.96
CA ARG A 72 -6.01 -2.95 -6.18
C ARG A 72 -7.40 -2.51 -6.62
N MET A 73 -8.35 -2.51 -5.69
CA MET A 73 -9.73 -2.07 -5.94
C MET A 73 -9.77 -0.61 -6.40
N TRP A 74 -9.01 0.27 -5.75
CA TRP A 74 -8.92 1.68 -6.17
C TRP A 74 -8.42 1.81 -7.61
N LEU A 75 -7.35 1.11 -7.97
CA LEU A 75 -6.79 1.12 -9.33
C LEU A 75 -7.78 0.59 -10.37
N GLU A 76 -8.51 -0.49 -10.06
CA GLU A 76 -9.57 -1.02 -10.94
C GLU A 76 -10.67 0.02 -11.19
N LEU A 77 -11.14 0.69 -10.12
CA LEU A 77 -12.16 1.73 -10.21
C LEU A 77 -11.70 2.94 -11.03
N THR A 78 -10.47 3.42 -10.82
CA THR A 78 -9.95 4.57 -11.57
C THR A 78 -9.69 4.23 -13.04
N THR A 79 -9.28 2.99 -13.33
CA THR A 79 -9.06 2.54 -14.72
C THR A 79 -10.38 2.45 -15.48
N LEU A 80 -11.44 1.92 -14.85
CA LEU A 80 -12.78 1.89 -15.44
C LEU A 80 -13.35 3.29 -15.67
N SER A 81 -13.13 4.21 -14.73
CA SER A 81 -13.56 5.60 -14.87
C SER A 81 -12.83 6.36 -15.97
N ALA A 82 -11.58 6.01 -16.28
CA ALA A 82 -10.80 6.65 -17.34
C ALA A 82 -11.15 6.12 -18.75
N ALA A 83 -11.77 4.94 -18.83
CA ALA A 83 -12.16 4.30 -20.09
C ALA A 83 -13.59 4.67 -20.56
N SER A 84 -14.33 5.47 -19.77
CA SER A 84 -15.70 5.92 -20.04
C SER A 84 -15.74 7.34 -20.60
#